data_AF-A0AA96R3T0-F1
#
_entry.id   AF-A0AA96R3T0-F1
#
_cell.length_a   1.000
_cell.length_b   1.000
_cell.length_c   1.000
_cell.angle_alpha   90.00
_cell.angle_beta   90.00
_cell.angle_gamma   90.00
#
_symmetry.space_group_name_H-M   'P 1'
#
loop_
_entity.id
_entity.type
_entity.pdbx_description
1 polymer ?
#
loop_
_entity_poly.entity_id
_entity_poly.type
_entity_poly.pdbx_seq_one_letter_code
_entity_poly.pdbx_strand_id
1 'polypeptide(L)' 'MPPYPTSAEAAAFEWTEADRAKVADRVETQVVGAPADVAGWLRELKGAFGADEVMVTTITHDHAARVRSHELLAKAWN' A
#
# COMPACT_ATOMS: atom_id res chain seq x y z
N MET A 1 2.66 -12.60 -22.54
CA MET A 1 2.59 -12.66 -21.07
C MET A 1 1.26 -13.28 -20.68
N PRO A 2 1.23 -14.25 -19.75
CA PRO A 2 -0.04 -14.75 -19.23
C PRO A 2 -0.79 -13.62 -18.50
N PRO A 3 -2.13 -13.70 -18.41
CA PRO A 3 -2.92 -12.76 -17.63
C PRO A 3 -2.53 -12.81 -16.14
N TYR A 4 -2.73 -11.70 -15.43
CA TYR A 4 -2.56 -11.68 -13.98
C TYR A 4 -3.60 -12.58 -13.30
N PRO A 5 -3.25 -13.24 -12.19
CA PRO A 5 -4.19 -14.08 -11.44
C PRO A 5 -5.33 -13.24 -10.86
N THR A 6 -6.51 -13.84 -10.81
CA THR A 6 -7.64 -13.30 -10.05
C THR A 6 -7.33 -13.29 -8.54
N SER A 7 -8.08 -12.50 -7.77
CA SER A 7 -7.93 -12.51 -6.30
C SER A 7 -8.16 -13.89 -5.68
N ALA A 8 -9.07 -14.69 -6.25
CA ALA A 8 -9.34 -16.05 -5.77
C ALA A 8 -8.17 -17.00 -6.03
N GLU A 9 -7.56 -16.95 -7.21
CA GLU A 9 -6.38 -17.74 -7.55
C GLU A 9 -5.17 -17.32 -6.72
N ALA A 10 -4.96 -16.02 -6.52
CA ALA A 10 -3.88 -15.50 -5.67
C ALA A 10 -4.05 -15.92 -4.20
N ALA A 11 -5.28 -15.98 -3.68
CA ALA A 11 -5.55 -16.45 -2.33
C ALA A 11 -5.32 -17.95 -2.15
N ALA A 12 -5.54 -18.74 -3.20
CA ALA A 12 -5.27 -20.18 -3.22
C ALA A 12 -3.79 -20.51 -3.51
N PHE A 13 -2.95 -19.52 -3.81
CA PHE A 13 -1.54 -19.73 -4.12
C PHE A 13 -0.78 -20.28 -2.90
N GLU A 14 -0.11 -21.41 -3.08
CA GLU A 14 0.75 -22.00 -2.05
C GLU A 14 2.12 -21.34 -2.05
N TRP A 15 2.40 -20.56 -1.01
CA TRP A 15 3.65 -19.83 -0.86
C TRP A 15 4.74 -20.72 -0.27
N THR A 16 5.91 -20.77 -0.91
CA THR A 16 7.12 -21.31 -0.28
C THR A 16 7.67 -20.32 0.75
N GLU A 17 8.53 -20.79 1.65
CA GLU A 17 9.20 -19.90 2.62
C GLU A 17 10.04 -18.81 1.93
N ALA A 18 10.72 -19.18 0.84
CA ALA A 18 11.49 -18.22 0.05
C ALA A 18 10.59 -17.14 -0.60
N ASP A 19 9.36 -17.49 -1.01
CA ASP A 19 8.42 -16.51 -1.56
C ASP A 19 7.88 -15.58 -0.47
N ARG A 20 7.58 -16.11 0.71
CA ARG A 20 7.15 -15.31 1.87
C ARG A 20 8.21 -14.30 2.28
N ALA A 21 9.48 -14.72 2.34
CA ALA A 21 10.59 -13.82 2.67
C ALA A 21 10.71 -12.65 1.67
N LYS A 22 10.57 -12.93 0.36
CA LYS A 22 10.58 -11.88 -0.67
C LYS A 22 9.42 -10.91 -0.54
N VAL A 23 8.22 -11.41 -0.21
CA VAL A 23 7.05 -10.55 -0.01
C VAL A 23 7.22 -9.71 1.25
N ALA A 24 7.69 -10.30 2.35
CA ALA A 24 7.93 -9.60 3.60
C ALA A 24 8.84 -8.39 3.40
N ASP A 25 10.00 -8.57 2.76
CA ASP A 25 10.92 -7.49 2.39
C ASP A 25 10.24 -6.39 1.55
N ARG A 26 9.39 -6.78 0.59
CA ARG A 26 8.66 -5.85 -0.28
C ARG A 26 7.59 -5.03 0.47
N VAL A 27 6.91 -5.62 1.44
CA VAL A 27 5.76 -4.99 2.12
C VAL A 27 6.15 -4.31 3.44
N GLU A 28 7.32 -4.62 4.00
CA GLU A 28 7.81 -4.03 5.25
C GLU A 28 7.90 -2.50 5.19
N THR A 29 8.21 -1.95 4.01
CA THR A 29 8.31 -0.49 3.79
C THR A 29 7.00 0.15 3.33
N GLN A 30 5.92 -0.62 3.23
CA GLN A 30 4.61 -0.10 2.85
C GLN A 30 3.81 0.36 4.07
N VAL A 31 2.96 1.35 3.85
CA VAL A 31 2.14 1.95 4.90
C VAL A 31 0.70 1.53 4.65
N VAL A 32 0.15 0.72 5.55
CA VAL A 32 -1.21 0.18 5.46
C VAL A 32 -1.87 0.33 6.82
N GLY A 33 -3.07 0.91 6.85
CA GLY A 33 -3.78 1.14 8.11
C GLY A 33 -5.04 1.99 7.95
N ALA A 34 -5.57 2.47 9.08
CA ALA A 34 -6.68 3.41 9.05
C ALA A 34 -6.22 4.76 8.48
N PRO A 35 -7.10 5.55 7.84
CA PRO A 35 -6.71 6.79 7.15
C PRO A 35 -5.97 7.79 8.05
N ALA A 36 -6.37 7.90 9.33
CA ALA A 36 -5.73 8.80 10.29
C ALA A 36 -4.29 8.37 10.62
N ASP A 37 -4.06 7.06 10.80
CA ASP A 37 -2.74 6.51 11.12
C ASP A 37 -1.79 6.68 9.94
N VAL A 38 -2.26 6.40 8.72
CA VAL A 38 -1.50 6.60 7.48
C VAL A 38 -1.14 8.08 7.30
N ALA A 39 -2.08 9.00 7.50
CA ALA A 39 -1.81 10.43 7.42
C ALA A 39 -0.79 10.89 8.47
N GLY A 40 -0.88 10.37 9.70
CA GLY A 40 0.10 10.63 10.77
C GLY A 40 1.51 10.21 10.36
N TRP A 41 1.67 8.96 9.93
CA TRP A 41 2.96 8.42 9.49
C TRP A 41 3.55 9.22 8.32
N LEU A 42 2.73 9.60 7.33
CA LEU A 42 3.18 10.40 6.19
C LEU A 42 3.62 11.81 6.60
N ARG A 43 3.00 12.42 7.62
CA ARG A 43 3.45 13.70 8.19
C ARG A 43 4.79 13.57 8.91
N GLU A 44 4.99 12.48 9.65
CA GLU A 44 6.29 12.18 10.29
C GLU A 44 7.39 12.01 9.24
N LEU A 45 7.13 11.23 8.19
CA LEU A 45 8.06 11.05 7.08
C LEU A 45 8.42 12.39 6.41
N LYS A 46 7.41 13.21 6.10
CA LYS A 46 7.61 14.55 5.54
C LYS A 46 8.55 15.39 6.42
N GLY A 47 8.31 15.38 7.73
CA GLY A 47 9.12 16.12 8.70
C GLY A 47 10.55 15.60 8.82
N ALA A 48 10.74 14.28 8.87
CA ALA A 48 12.06 13.65 9.00
C ALA A 48 12.99 13.96 7.82
N PHE A 49 12.43 14.11 6.62
CA PHE A 49 13.19 14.39 5.40
C PHE A 49 13.13 15.87 4.95
N GLY A 50 12.38 16.73 5.66
CA GLY A 50 12.19 18.13 5.28
C GLY A 50 11.56 18.30 3.90
N ALA A 51 10.71 17.36 3.47
CA ALA A 51 10.09 17.39 2.15
C ALA A 51 8.93 18.39 2.12
N ASP A 52 8.73 19.08 0.99
CA ASP A 52 7.58 19.96 0.78
C ASP A 52 6.31 19.18 0.42
N GLU A 53 6.49 18.06 -0.27
CA GLU A 53 5.42 17.21 -0.82
C GLU A 53 5.68 15.72 -0.58
N VAL A 54 4.61 14.94 -0.58
CA VAL A 54 4.67 13.47 -0.49
C VAL A 54 3.88 12.88 -1.66
N MET A 55 4.57 12.17 -2.55
CA MET A 55 3.92 11.44 -3.64
C MET A 55 3.49 10.05 -3.17
N VAL A 56 2.19 9.76 -3.24
CA VAL A 56 1.63 8.48 -2.82
C VAL A 56 1.37 7.59 -4.03
N THR A 57 1.92 6.38 -4.00
CA THR A 57 1.57 5.32 -4.97
C THR A 57 0.81 4.21 -4.25
N THR A 58 -0.20 3.65 -4.89
CA THR A 58 -1.01 2.56 -4.33
C THR A 58 -1.19 1.47 -5.36
N ILE A 59 -0.73 0.26 -5.02
CA ILE A 59 -0.90 -0.95 -5.83
C ILE A 59 -1.93 -1.82 -5.13
N THR A 60 -3.10 -1.97 -5.75
CA THR A 60 -4.15 -2.89 -5.31
C THR A 60 -4.85 -3.45 -6.54
N HIS A 61 -5.45 -4.63 -6.40
CA HIS A 61 -6.10 -5.34 -7.49
C HIS A 61 -7.30 -4.58 -8.06
N ASP A 62 -8.17 -4.05 -7.18
CA ASP A 62 -9.38 -3.34 -7.60
C ASP A 62 -9.13 -1.83 -7.76
N HIS A 63 -9.47 -1.30 -8.93
CA HIS A 63 -9.37 0.11 -9.22
C HIS A 63 -10.26 0.95 -8.28
N ALA A 64 -11.48 0.51 -7.97
CA ALA A 64 -12.38 1.25 -7.09
C ALA A 64 -11.83 1.32 -5.67
N ALA A 65 -11.23 0.24 -5.16
CA ALA A 65 -10.52 0.24 -3.90
C ALA A 65 -9.35 1.25 -3.90
N ARG A 66 -8.59 1.34 -5.00
CA ARG A 66 -7.50 2.34 -5.13
C ARG A 66 -8.02 3.77 -5.01
N VAL A 67 -9.09 4.10 -5.76
CA VAL A 67 -9.72 5.44 -5.72
C VAL A 67 -10.20 5.75 -4.30
N ARG A 68 -10.93 4.83 -3.67
CA ARG A 68 -11.43 5.00 -2.30
C ARG A 68 -10.30 5.20 -1.28
N SER A 69 -9.17 4.51 -1.44
CA SER A 69 -7.98 4.71 -0.58
C SER A 69 -7.46 6.14 -0.67
N HIS A 70 -7.33 6.69 -1.88
CA HIS A 70 -6.90 8.07 -2.07
C HIS A 70 -7.91 9.08 -1.52
N GLU A 71 -9.22 8.86 -1.71
CA GLU A 71 -10.26 9.73 -1.15
C GLU A 71 -10.24 9.76 0.39
N LEU A 72 -10.06 8.60 1.02
CA LEU A 72 -9.96 8.50 2.47
C LEU A 72 -8.70 9.19 3.00
N LEU A 73 -7.57 9.00 2.33
CA LEU A 73 -6.33 9.66 2.71
C LEU A 73 -6.43 11.18 2.54
N ALA A 74 -6.97 11.66 1.41
CA ALA A 74 -7.19 13.08 1.19
C ALA A 74 -8.07 13.72 2.26
N LYS A 75 -9.14 13.03 2.68
CA LYS A 75 -10.01 13.49 3.79
C LYS A 75 -9.28 13.55 5.13
N ALA A 76 -8.40 12.59 5.42
CA ALA A 76 -7.63 12.55 6.66
C ALA A 76 -6.39 13.48 6.66
N TRP A 77 -5.93 13.88 5.46
CA TRP A 77 -4.80 14.77 5.28
C TRP A 77 -5.14 16.23 5.56
N ASN A 78 -6.35 16.64 5.17
CA ASN A 78 -6.92 17.97 5.37
C ASN A 78 -6.96 18.38 6.85
#